data_AF-A0A4Q3YLH5-F1
#
_entry.id   AF-A0A4Q3YLH5-F1
#
_cell.length_a   1.000
_cell.length_b   1.000
_cell.length_c   1.000
_cell.angle_alpha   90.00
_cell.angle_beta   90.00
_cell.angle_gamma   90.00
#
_symmetry.space_group_name_H-M   'P 1'
#
loop_
_entity.id
_entity.type
_entity.pdbx_description
1 polymer ?
#
loop_
_entity_poly.entity_id
_entity_poly.type
_entity_poly.pdbx_seq_one_letter_code
_entity_poly.pdbx_strand_id
1 'polypeptide(L)' 'MQKARLLAEPAREGLPGYDPPTLNIGCSGWFYWHLKGSFYPTQMSTKDWFAHYAAHFDTVELNAPFYSWP' A
#
# COMPACT_ATOMS: atom_id res chain seq x y z
N MET A 1 4.63 -5.05 18.21
CA MET A 1 4.31 -4.42 16.91
C MET A 1 5.40 -3.41 16.59
N GLN A 2 6.45 -3.82 15.88
CA GLN A 2 7.50 -2.89 15.44
C GLN A 2 6.92 -1.94 14.39
N LYS A 3 7.00 -0.64 14.65
CA LYS A 3 6.73 0.40 13.66
C LYS A 3 7.77 0.26 12.54
N ALA A 4 7.40 -0.31 11.40
CA ALA A 4 8.17 -0.18 10.17
C ALA A 4 8.00 1.26 9.68
N ARG A 5 8.80 2.18 10.25
CA ARG A 5 8.99 3.52 9.71
C ARG A 5 10.07 3.39 8.64
N LEU A 6 9.68 3.14 7.40
CA LEU A 6 10.53 3.49 6.27
C LEU A 6 10.54 5.02 6.20
N LEU A 7 11.37 5.65 7.04
CA LEU A 7 12.00 6.87 6.59
C LEU A 7 12.87 6.40 5.43
N ALA A 8 12.44 6.70 4.20
CA ALA A 8 13.39 6.70 3.11
C ALA A 8 14.56 7.56 3.59
N GLU A 9 15.71 6.93 3.79
CA GLU A 9 16.97 7.67 3.97
C GLU A 9 16.98 8.76 2.89
N PRO A 10 17.36 10.02 3.21
CA PRO A 10 17.50 11.03 2.17
C PRO A 10 18.36 10.39 1.08
N ALA A 11 17.84 10.39 -0.15
CA ALA A 11 18.45 9.70 -1.27
C ALA A 11 19.95 9.96 -1.20
N ARG A 12 20.75 8.89 -0.98
CA ARG A 12 22.20 9.00 -1.09
C ARG A 12 22.45 9.73 -2.40
N GLU A 13 23.14 10.86 -2.32
CA GLU A 13 23.40 11.73 -3.45
C GLU A 13 23.77 10.83 -4.63
N GLY A 14 22.86 10.78 -5.60
CA GLY A 14 22.94 9.79 -6.67
C GLY A 14 24.27 9.95 -7.37
N LEU A 15 24.88 8.84 -7.80
CA LEU A 15 26.04 8.93 -8.67
C LEU A 15 25.70 9.88 -9.83
N PRO A 16 26.59 10.81 -10.21
CA PRO A 16 26.28 11.79 -11.25
C PRO A 16 25.78 11.08 -12.51
N GLY A 17 24.54 11.39 -12.92
CA GLY A 17 23.86 10.77 -14.05
C GLY A 17 22.89 9.62 -13.71
N TYR A 18 22.66 9.31 -12.43
CA TYR A 18 21.67 8.32 -12.01
C TYR A 18 20.40 9.00 -11.46
N ASP A 19 19.34 9.01 -12.27
CA ASP A 19 17.98 9.24 -11.79
C ASP A 19 17.40 7.89 -11.33
N PRO A 20 17.18 7.68 -10.01
CA PRO A 20 16.55 6.46 -9.55
C PRO A 20 15.14 6.35 -10.13
N PRO A 21 14.72 5.13 -10.52
CA PRO A 21 13.36 4.94 -11.00
C PRO A 21 12.35 5.28 -9.91
N THR A 22 11.20 5.81 -10.32
CA THR A 22 10.07 6.06 -9.42
C THR A 22 9.65 4.74 -8.77
N LEU A 23 9.69 4.69 -7.44
CA LEU A 23 9.29 3.53 -6.66
C LEU A 23 7.83 3.69 -6.22
N ASN A 24 6.97 2.77 -6.63
CA ASN A 24 5.59 2.69 -6.16
C ASN A 24 5.48 1.61 -5.06
N ILE A 25 4.91 1.98 -3.92
CA ILE A 25 4.74 1.09 -2.77
C ILE A 25 3.25 0.83 -2.56
N GLY A 26 2.89 -0.45 -2.40
CA GLY A 26 1.52 -0.90 -2.21
C GLY A 26 1.47 -2.26 -1.50
N CYS A 27 0.30 -2.90 -1.52
CA CYS A 27 0.03 -4.18 -0.88
C CYS A 27 -0.60 -5.16 -1.90
N SER A 28 -0.53 -6.46 -1.62
CA SER A 28 -1.20 -7.53 -2.38
C SER A 28 -2.72 -7.57 -2.12
N GLY A 29 -3.38 -6.43 -2.24
CA GLY A 29 -4.81 -6.26 -1.99
C GLY A 29 -5.08 -5.32 -0.82
N TRP A 30 -6.33 -4.87 -0.73
CA TRP A 30 -6.79 -3.92 0.28
C TRP A 30 -7.84 -4.53 1.22
N PHE A 31 -8.50 -5.62 0.83
CA PHE A 31 -9.68 -6.16 1.50
C PHE A 31 -9.31 -7.29 2.48
N TYR A 32 -8.86 -6.91 3.68
CA TYR A 32 -8.54 -7.87 4.74
C TYR A 32 -9.13 -7.46 6.09
N TRP A 33 -9.88 -8.38 6.73
CA TRP A 33 -10.54 -8.10 8.01
C TRP A 33 -9.57 -7.77 9.15
N HIS A 34 -8.38 -8.37 9.16
CA HIS A 34 -7.37 -8.10 10.18
C HIS A 34 -6.77 -6.69 10.11
N LEU A 35 -6.93 -5.98 8.99
CA LEU A 35 -6.55 -4.58 8.86
C LEU A 35 -7.54 -3.65 9.58
N LYS A 36 -8.76 -4.11 9.89
CA LYS A 36 -9.74 -3.35 10.65
C LYS A 36 -9.26 -3.15 12.09
N GLY A 37 -9.32 -1.92 12.56
CA GLY A 37 -8.81 -1.48 13.86
C GLY A 37 -7.31 -1.19 13.91
N SER A 38 -6.54 -1.57 12.88
CA SER A 38 -5.11 -1.25 12.78
C SER A 38 -4.83 -0.21 11.69
N PHE A 39 -5.31 -0.47 10.47
CA PHE A 39 -5.19 0.41 9.31
C PHE A 39 -6.53 1.08 8.97
N TYR A 40 -7.64 0.34 9.00
CA TYR A 40 -8.98 0.90 8.82
C TYR A 40 -9.62 1.23 10.18
N PRO A 41 -10.23 2.40 10.36
CA PRO A 41 -11.01 2.71 11.56
C PRO A 41 -12.10 1.65 11.83
N THR A 42 -12.36 1.32 13.10
CA THR A 42 -13.30 0.26 13.48
C THR A 42 -14.75 0.54 13.06
N GLN A 43 -15.13 1.80 12.94
CA GLN A 43 -16.46 2.25 12.54
C GLN A 43 -16.61 2.44 11.02
N MET A 44 -15.52 2.28 10.25
CA MET A 44 -15.53 2.47 8.80
C MET A 44 -16.25 1.31 8.11
N SER A 45 -17.13 1.67 7.17
CA SER A 45 -17.79 0.72 6.28
C SER A 45 -16.78 0.07 5.35
N THR A 46 -16.97 -1.22 5.04
CA THR A 46 -16.11 -1.96 4.10
C THR A 46 -16.13 -1.37 2.69
N LYS A 47 -17.20 -0.66 2.31
CA LYS A 47 -17.31 0.04 1.03
C LYS A 47 -16.29 1.17 0.89
N ASP A 48 -15.89 1.77 2.01
CA ASP A 48 -14.98 2.92 2.04
C ASP A 48 -13.51 2.50 2.15
N TRP A 49 -13.23 1.20 2.37
CA TRP A 49 -11.87 0.70 2.55
C TRP A 49 -10.98 0.96 1.35
N PHE A 50 -11.52 0.83 0.13
CA PHE A 50 -10.74 1.11 -1.07
C PHE A 50 -10.33 2.58 -1.17
N ALA A 51 -11.27 3.50 -0.92
CA ALA A 51 -10.99 4.93 -0.93
C ALA A 51 -9.96 5.30 0.16
N HIS A 52 -10.09 4.72 1.36
CA HIS A 52 -9.11 4.90 2.42
C HIS A 52 -7.73 4.35 2.03
N TYR A 53 -7.67 3.19 1.39
CA TYR A 53 -6.43 2.58 0.93
C TYR A 53 -5.74 3.45 -0.15
N ALA A 54 -6.48 3.90 -1.15
CA ALA A 54 -5.98 4.74 -2.25
C ALA A 54 -5.52 6.13 -1.79
N ALA A 55 -5.97 6.59 -0.61
CA ALA A 55 -5.47 7.82 0.00
C ALA A 55 -4.08 7.66 0.65
N HIS A 56 -3.61 6.42 0.87
CA HIS A 56 -2.32 6.12 1.52
C HIS A 56 -1.30 5.47 0.59
N PHE A 57 -1.74 4.77 -0.45
CA PHE A 57 -0.89 4.03 -1.39
C PHE A 57 -1.31 4.29 -2.82
N ASP A 58 -0.32 4.50 -3.69
CA ASP A 58 -0.54 4.77 -5.12
C ASP A 58 -0.76 3.50 -5.95
N THR A 59 -0.42 2.33 -5.41
CA THR A 59 -0.53 1.05 -6.12
C THR A 59 -1.11 -0.06 -5.24
N VAL A 60 -1.69 -1.07 -5.90
CA VAL A 60 -2.20 -2.30 -5.28
C VAL A 60 -2.00 -3.46 -6.24
N GLU A 61 -1.56 -4.61 -5.73
CA GLU A 61 -1.50 -5.85 -6.50
C GLU A 61 -2.83 -6.63 -6.34
N LEU A 62 -3.36 -7.13 -7.47
CA LEU A 62 -4.65 -7.79 -7.53
C LEU A 62 -4.51 -9.26 -7.92
N ASN A 63 -4.79 -10.16 -6.97
CA ASN A 63 -4.77 -11.60 -7.22
C ASN A 63 -6.17 -12.23 -7.33
N ALA A 64 -7.23 -11.54 -6.90
CA ALA A 64 -8.59 -12.08 -6.86
C ALA A 64 -9.15 -12.53 -8.24
N PRO A 65 -8.95 -11.79 -9.36
CA PRO A 65 -9.47 -12.21 -10.67
C PRO A 65 -8.92 -13.55 -11.16
N PHE A 66 -7.73 -13.96 -10.72
CA PHE A 66 -7.14 -15.24 -11.13
C PHE A 66 -7.88 -16.46 -10.55
N TYR A 67 -8.61 -16.28 -9.45
CA TYR A 67 -9.35 -17.36 -8.78
C TYR A 67 -10.83 -17.43 -9.20
N SER A 68 -11.32 -16.45 -9.96
CA SER A 68 -12.66 -16.43 -10.54
C SER A 68 -12.55 -16.25 -12.06
N TRP A 69 -12.30 -17.38 -12.74
CA TRP A 69 -12.69 -17.55 -14.14
C TRP A 69 -14.22 -17.78 -14.23
N PRO A 70 -14.90 -17.39 -15.32
CA PRO A 70 -16.34 -17.59 -15.46
C PRO A 70 -16.75 -19.06 -15.47
#